data_AF-A0A0E9N5I7-F1
#
_entry.id   AF-A0A0E9N5I7-F1
#
_cell.length_a   1.000
_cell.length_b   1.000
_cell.length_c   1.000
_cell.angle_alpha   90.00
_cell.angle_beta   90.00
_cell.angle_gamma   90.00
#
_symmetry.space_group_name_H-M   'P 1'
#
loop_
_entity.id
_entity.type
_entity.pdbx_description
1 polymer ?
#
loop_
_entity_poly.entity_id
_entity_poly.type
_entity_poly.pdbx_seq_one_letter_code
_entity_poly.pdbx_strand_id
1 'polypeptide(L)'
;MIRSLLVLILLSTRLFAQNADWKELQGRIDAAVKNNGKVAVDRDFAIDKPLVAASWNGKDYRFFTIQIIGPGKITALFNDAPALSIHKAKGVLIKDVSFSGQFRPPALSSQDFYNSVLETYSDGQCRNSQFSPYAAIAIDPFKNELPGDGGYPSLKSYYRGEKSQSGSTGIRVEGGTIEQFIVGVVTSPNGFTLNAEICTFENITLRACKIGFAGTQPQEKMNRILHLKVIGPVHTLFGFAQYGRRQPGNWIIDDVEASGEVNSLIYRFTVEYFPLYINNLRTESLGAIGTWQTFLSDALTNSTIKLAGLRKRKNLPDPVLLGGGINIVNTTIAYEDGGLPVIFAGKEMGATRFDEQSRKSDFLIWESFKQQKFQASAFIRGIPISARTIVLKRKDVKGPVKVGALAIFYEGNYNLKGTGIVTKVNDTEIAVGQLSEGAAKGKANWLGFM
;
A
#
# COMPACT_ATOMS: atom_id res chain seq x y z
N MET A 1 1.75 -36.67 43.90
CA MET A 1 2.73 -35.54 43.94
C MET A 1 3.84 -35.63 42.88
N ILE A 2 4.38 -36.81 42.54
CA ILE A 2 5.50 -36.93 41.59
C ILE A 2 5.12 -36.66 40.11
N ARG A 3 3.86 -36.89 39.70
CA ARG A 3 3.40 -36.61 38.32
C ARG A 3 3.21 -35.12 38.00
N SER A 4 2.98 -34.26 39.00
CA SER A 4 2.81 -32.81 38.78
C SER A 4 4.13 -32.06 38.65
N LEU A 5 5.23 -32.60 39.20
CA LEU A 5 6.56 -32.01 39.09
C LEU A 5 7.20 -32.28 37.70
N LEU A 6 6.92 -33.45 37.10
CA LEU A 6 7.44 -33.81 35.78
C LEU A 6 6.83 -32.99 34.64
N VAL A 7 5.52 -32.66 34.75
CA VAL A 7 4.82 -31.82 33.77
C VAL A 7 5.29 -30.36 33.87
N LEU A 8 5.63 -29.87 35.07
CA LEU A 8 6.16 -28.52 35.26
C LEU A 8 7.60 -28.35 34.72
N ILE A 9 8.42 -29.42 34.78
CA ILE A 9 9.79 -29.44 34.23
C ILE A 9 9.80 -29.60 32.70
N LEU A 10 8.83 -30.32 32.13
CA LEU A 10 8.65 -30.43 30.67
C LEU A 10 8.04 -29.18 30.04
N LEU A 11 7.25 -28.38 30.78
CA LEU A 11 6.76 -27.08 30.31
C LEU A 11 7.79 -25.95 30.48
N SER A 12 8.67 -25.99 31.50
CA SER A 12 9.64 -24.91 31.74
C SER A 12 10.86 -24.93 30.81
N THR A 13 11.20 -26.10 30.24
CA THR A 13 12.33 -26.23 29.29
C THR A 13 12.01 -25.73 27.88
N ARG A 14 10.73 -25.57 27.52
CA ARG A 14 10.30 -24.93 26.26
C ARG A 14 10.20 -23.40 26.33
N LEU A 15 10.25 -22.82 27.52
CA LEU A 15 10.03 -21.37 27.72
C LEU A 15 11.31 -20.52 27.65
N PHE A 16 12.50 -21.12 27.48
CA PHE A 16 13.76 -20.36 27.39
C PHE A 16 14.77 -20.85 26.33
N ALA A 17 14.53 -21.98 25.67
CA ALA A 17 15.40 -22.42 24.58
C ALA A 17 15.02 -21.70 23.28
N GLN A 18 15.92 -20.86 22.76
CA GLN A 18 15.82 -20.35 21.39
C GLN A 18 15.74 -21.51 20.40
N ASN A 19 14.90 -21.39 19.38
CA ASN A 19 14.92 -22.34 18.27
C ASN A 19 16.33 -22.38 17.66
N ALA A 20 16.82 -23.60 17.41
CA ALA A 20 18.12 -23.86 16.78
C ALA A 20 18.27 -23.12 15.45
N ASP A 21 17.21 -23.02 14.64
CA ASP A 21 17.22 -22.32 13.36
C ASP A 21 17.51 -20.83 13.51
N TRP A 22 16.85 -20.14 14.45
CA TRP A 22 17.14 -18.74 14.71
C TRP A 22 18.56 -18.56 15.19
N LYS A 23 19.02 -19.40 16.13
CA LYS A 23 20.36 -19.28 16.70
C LYS A 23 21.44 -19.48 15.64
N GLU A 24 21.25 -20.45 14.76
CA GLU A 24 22.13 -20.72 13.63
C GLU A 24 22.17 -19.53 12.66
N LEU A 25 21.01 -19.10 12.16
CA LEU A 25 20.95 -18.07 11.12
C LEU A 25 21.36 -16.69 11.66
N GLN A 26 20.93 -16.31 12.86
CA GLN A 26 21.40 -15.09 13.51
C GLN A 26 22.92 -15.14 13.75
N GLY A 27 23.46 -16.29 14.19
CA GLY A 27 24.91 -16.45 14.36
C GLY A 27 25.70 -16.28 13.05
N ARG A 28 25.15 -16.79 11.93
CA ARG A 28 25.72 -16.56 10.59
C ARG A 28 25.68 -15.06 10.22
N ILE A 29 24.58 -14.37 10.50
CA ILE A 29 24.44 -12.92 10.28
C ILE A 29 25.45 -12.14 11.11
N ASP A 30 25.56 -12.41 12.41
CA ASP A 30 26.49 -11.74 13.32
C ASP A 30 27.94 -11.90 12.86
N ALA A 31 28.32 -13.11 12.44
CA ALA A 31 29.65 -13.40 11.90
C ALA A 31 29.90 -12.66 10.57
N ALA A 32 28.91 -12.59 9.69
CA ALA A 32 29.02 -11.85 8.44
C ALA A 32 29.12 -10.33 8.68
N VAL A 33 28.33 -9.77 9.59
CA VAL A 33 28.38 -8.33 9.94
C VAL A 33 29.77 -7.94 10.44
N LYS A 34 30.42 -8.81 11.22
CA LYS A 34 31.78 -8.56 11.73
C LYS A 34 32.85 -8.58 10.64
N ASN A 35 32.69 -9.42 9.62
CA ASN A 35 33.73 -9.73 8.63
C ASN A 35 33.41 -9.24 7.20
N ASN A 36 32.33 -8.48 7.02
CA ASN A 36 31.74 -8.16 5.72
C ASN A 36 31.50 -9.39 4.82
N GLY A 37 30.95 -10.44 5.43
CA GLY A 37 30.84 -11.78 4.86
C GLY A 37 29.54 -12.09 4.12
N LYS A 38 29.37 -13.37 3.77
CA LYS A 38 28.16 -13.93 3.17
C LYS A 38 27.44 -14.83 4.18
N VAL A 39 26.12 -14.77 4.16
CA VAL A 39 25.20 -15.62 4.92
C VAL A 39 24.49 -16.51 3.92
N ALA A 40 24.61 -17.83 4.07
CA ALA A 40 23.82 -18.78 3.30
C ALA A 40 22.47 -19.03 4.00
N VAL A 41 21.38 -18.91 3.25
CA VAL A 41 20.04 -19.42 3.56
C VAL A 41 19.83 -20.61 2.64
N ASP A 42 20.56 -21.68 2.91
CA ASP A 42 20.73 -22.89 2.11
C ASP A 42 19.60 -23.92 2.27
N ARG A 43 18.73 -23.69 3.25
CA ARG A 43 17.54 -24.48 3.56
C ARG A 43 16.45 -23.56 4.10
N ASP A 44 15.29 -24.13 4.37
CA ASP A 44 14.25 -23.42 5.10
C ASP A 44 14.63 -23.29 6.58
N PHE A 45 14.39 -22.09 7.13
CA PHE A 45 14.61 -21.75 8.54
C PHE A 45 13.29 -21.29 9.15
N ALA A 46 12.90 -21.89 10.27
CA ALA A 46 11.76 -21.44 11.07
C ALA A 46 12.27 -20.65 12.29
N ILE A 47 12.13 -19.33 12.27
CA ILE A 47 12.66 -18.44 13.30
C ILE A 47 11.58 -18.06 14.33
N ASP A 48 11.87 -18.27 15.61
CA ASP A 48 10.99 -17.91 16.73
C ASP A 48 11.26 -16.50 17.28
N LYS A 49 12.29 -15.83 16.75
CA LYS A 49 12.66 -14.44 17.06
C LYS A 49 13.08 -13.70 15.79
N PRO A 50 12.99 -12.36 15.77
CA PRO A 50 13.46 -11.57 14.63
C PRO A 50 14.95 -11.74 14.36
N LEU A 51 15.34 -11.70 13.08
CA LEU A 51 16.73 -11.57 12.69
C LEU A 51 17.11 -10.09 12.67
N VAL A 52 18.31 -9.77 13.15
CA VAL A 52 18.84 -8.40 13.14
C VAL A 52 20.23 -8.37 12.51
N ALA A 53 20.36 -7.65 11.41
CA ALA A 53 21.64 -7.26 10.83
C ALA A 53 21.96 -5.82 11.27
N ALA A 54 22.85 -5.68 12.24
CA ALA A 54 23.32 -4.40 12.74
C ALA A 54 24.71 -4.55 13.38
N SER A 55 25.61 -3.59 13.18
CA SER A 55 26.93 -3.57 13.82
C SER A 55 26.93 -2.63 15.02
N TRP A 56 27.08 -3.14 16.23
CA TRP A 56 27.14 -2.34 17.46
C TRP A 56 28.58 -2.24 17.99
N ASN A 57 29.07 -1.01 18.25
CA ASN A 57 30.44 -0.82 18.77
C ASN A 57 30.51 -0.57 20.29
N GLY A 58 29.42 -0.81 21.02
CA GLY A 58 29.32 -0.48 22.46
C GLY A 58 28.66 0.87 22.74
N LYS A 59 28.64 1.79 21.77
CA LYS A 59 28.11 3.16 21.92
C LYS A 59 27.06 3.54 20.89
N ASP A 60 27.31 3.23 19.62
CA ASP A 60 26.41 3.52 18.51
C ASP A 60 26.48 2.39 17.45
N TYR A 61 25.52 2.40 16.54
CA TYR A 61 25.52 1.54 15.37
C TYR A 61 26.52 2.03 14.32
N ARG A 62 27.28 1.10 13.74
CA ARG A 62 28.26 1.34 12.67
C ARG A 62 27.73 0.80 11.35
N PHE A 63 28.20 1.41 10.26
CA PHE A 63 27.93 0.89 8.93
C PHE A 63 28.56 -0.49 8.74
N PHE A 64 27.82 -1.36 8.07
CA PHE A 64 28.26 -2.70 7.70
C PHE A 64 27.77 -3.06 6.30
N THR A 65 28.38 -4.09 5.70
CA THR A 65 28.03 -4.62 4.40
C THR A 65 28.03 -6.14 4.48
N ILE A 66 26.97 -6.82 4.07
CA ILE A 66 26.91 -8.29 3.98
C ILE A 66 26.11 -8.72 2.76
N GLN A 67 26.20 -10.01 2.42
CA GLN A 67 25.31 -10.64 1.46
C GLN A 67 24.55 -11.78 2.14
N ILE A 68 23.24 -11.87 1.94
CA ILE A 68 22.39 -12.98 2.40
C ILE A 68 21.84 -13.68 1.15
N ILE A 69 22.22 -14.94 0.94
CA ILE A 69 22.03 -15.65 -0.32
C ILE A 69 21.20 -16.92 -0.09
N GLY A 70 20.12 -17.08 -0.85
CA GLY A 70 19.20 -18.22 -0.81
C GLY A 70 19.70 -19.48 -1.54
N PRO A 71 18.81 -20.45 -1.84
CA PRO A 71 17.40 -20.23 -2.20
C PRO A 71 16.35 -20.43 -1.08
N GLY A 72 16.77 -20.67 0.16
CA GLY A 72 15.88 -21.08 1.25
C GLY A 72 14.86 -20.04 1.68
N LYS A 73 13.83 -20.51 2.40
CA LYS A 73 12.77 -19.67 2.97
C LYS A 73 12.96 -19.42 4.46
N ILE A 74 12.80 -18.17 4.88
CA ILE A 74 12.73 -17.76 6.29
C ILE A 74 11.27 -17.64 6.70
N THR A 75 10.84 -18.48 7.64
CA THR A 75 9.48 -18.49 8.19
C THR A 75 9.47 -17.90 9.59
N ALA A 76 8.80 -16.76 9.77
CA ALA A 76 8.65 -16.14 11.08
C ALA A 76 7.50 -16.80 11.87
N LEU A 77 7.80 -17.25 13.09
CA LEU A 77 6.84 -17.87 14.02
C LEU A 77 6.31 -16.88 15.07
N PHE A 78 6.61 -15.59 14.90
CA PHE A 78 6.19 -14.48 15.73
C PHE A 78 5.45 -13.44 14.87
N ASN A 79 4.75 -12.51 15.51
CA ASN A 79 3.83 -11.57 14.85
C ASN A 79 4.01 -10.10 15.28
N ASP A 80 5.08 -9.78 16.02
CA ASP A 80 5.27 -8.49 16.68
C ASP A 80 6.45 -7.65 16.14
N ALA A 81 7.25 -8.20 15.22
CA ALA A 81 8.47 -7.58 14.70
C ALA A 81 8.80 -8.06 13.27
N PRO A 82 9.79 -7.47 12.58
CA PRO A 82 10.12 -7.89 11.23
C PRO A 82 10.78 -9.28 11.20
N ALA A 83 10.67 -10.02 10.09
CA ALA A 83 11.47 -11.24 9.92
C ALA A 83 12.97 -10.90 9.86
N LEU A 84 13.33 -9.84 9.14
CA LEU A 84 14.69 -9.29 9.07
C LEU A 84 14.70 -7.78 9.27
N SER A 85 15.44 -7.33 10.28
CA SER A 85 15.78 -5.93 10.51
C SER A 85 17.18 -5.62 10.00
N ILE A 86 17.33 -4.58 9.17
CA ILE A 86 18.61 -4.10 8.65
C ILE A 86 18.80 -2.67 9.13
N HIS A 87 19.82 -2.37 9.93
CA HIS A 87 19.96 -1.03 10.52
C HIS A 87 21.34 -0.42 10.33
N LYS A 88 21.39 0.78 9.73
CA LYS A 88 22.63 1.47 9.31
C LYS A 88 23.51 0.58 8.45
N ALA A 89 22.96 0.03 7.38
CA ALA A 89 23.70 -0.79 6.42
C ALA A 89 24.16 0.03 5.20
N LYS A 90 25.26 -0.39 4.57
CA LYS A 90 25.68 0.13 3.27
C LYS A 90 25.96 -1.04 2.32
N GLY A 91 25.30 -1.09 1.18
CA GLY A 91 25.60 -2.11 0.17
C GLY A 91 25.19 -3.54 0.53
N VAL A 92 24.20 -3.73 1.41
CA VAL A 92 23.70 -5.08 1.73
C VAL A 92 22.93 -5.66 0.55
N LEU A 93 23.23 -6.92 0.22
CA LEU A 93 22.50 -7.69 -0.77
C LEU A 93 21.73 -8.82 -0.10
N ILE A 94 20.45 -8.97 -0.41
CA ILE A 94 19.64 -10.14 -0.13
C ILE A 94 19.26 -10.72 -1.50
N LYS A 95 19.64 -11.97 -1.78
CA LYS A 95 19.42 -12.58 -3.08
C LYS A 95 18.79 -13.96 -2.96
N ASP A 96 17.71 -14.19 -3.70
CA ASP A 96 16.98 -15.46 -3.83
C ASP A 96 16.45 -16.01 -2.49
N VAL A 97 16.18 -15.14 -1.50
CA VAL A 97 15.63 -15.54 -0.20
C VAL A 97 14.14 -15.26 -0.15
N SER A 98 13.35 -16.26 0.27
CA SER A 98 11.91 -16.08 0.48
C SER A 98 11.58 -15.83 1.95
N PHE A 99 10.51 -15.09 2.21
CA PHE A 99 10.01 -14.76 3.55
C PHE A 99 8.53 -15.12 3.66
N SER A 100 8.17 -15.83 4.73
CA SER A 100 6.79 -16.15 5.10
C SER A 100 6.52 -15.74 6.54
N GLY A 101 5.42 -15.02 6.75
CA GLY A 101 5.01 -14.53 8.07
C GLY A 101 3.72 -15.16 8.60
N GLN A 102 3.18 -14.56 9.65
CA GLN A 102 1.97 -15.01 10.34
C GLN A 102 0.69 -14.24 9.96
N PHE A 103 0.79 -13.19 9.12
CA PHE A 103 -0.39 -12.41 8.76
C PHE A 103 -1.36 -13.26 7.95
N ARG A 104 -2.60 -13.32 8.43
CA ARG A 104 -3.68 -14.03 7.76
C ARG A 104 -4.66 -13.01 7.20
N PRO A 105 -4.59 -12.69 5.90
CA PRO A 105 -5.57 -11.81 5.28
C PRO A 105 -7.00 -12.22 5.67
N PRO A 106 -7.87 -11.27 6.06
CA PRO A 106 -9.26 -11.58 6.36
C PRO A 106 -9.89 -12.42 5.25
N ALA A 107 -10.59 -13.49 5.64
CA ALA A 107 -11.29 -14.36 4.71
C ALA A 107 -12.55 -13.65 4.19
N LEU A 108 -12.36 -12.77 3.22
CA LEU A 108 -13.41 -11.99 2.58
C LEU A 108 -13.82 -12.63 1.25
N SER A 109 -15.09 -12.49 0.89
CA SER A 109 -15.51 -12.68 -0.50
C SER A 109 -14.78 -11.65 -1.39
N SER A 110 -14.61 -11.91 -2.70
CA SER A 110 -14.05 -10.89 -3.61
C SER A 110 -14.84 -9.56 -3.50
N GLN A 111 -16.15 -9.67 -3.32
CA GLN A 111 -17.04 -8.54 -3.10
C GLN A 111 -16.67 -7.72 -1.87
N ASP A 112 -16.47 -8.35 -0.72
CA ASP A 112 -16.09 -7.65 0.50
C ASP A 112 -14.63 -7.19 0.48
N PHE A 113 -13.74 -7.93 -0.20
CA PHE A 113 -12.34 -7.55 -0.37
C PHE A 113 -12.20 -6.22 -1.11
N TYR A 114 -12.86 -6.04 -2.26
CA TYR A 114 -12.78 -4.77 -3.00
C TYR A 114 -13.51 -3.60 -2.35
N ASN A 115 -14.30 -3.85 -1.29
CA ASN A 115 -14.98 -2.82 -0.51
C ASN A 115 -14.36 -2.64 0.89
N SER A 116 -13.30 -3.37 1.22
CA SER A 116 -12.60 -3.18 2.50
C SER A 116 -11.79 -1.89 2.50
N VAL A 117 -11.66 -1.27 3.67
CA VAL A 117 -10.80 -0.10 3.89
C VAL A 117 -9.49 -0.52 4.56
N LEU A 118 -8.40 0.17 4.21
CA LEU A 118 -7.04 -0.21 4.62
C LEU A 118 -6.90 -0.25 6.14
N GLU A 119 -7.51 0.68 6.86
CA GLU A 119 -7.40 0.83 8.31
C GLU A 119 -7.93 -0.42 9.04
N THR A 120 -9.07 -0.95 8.59
CA THR A 120 -9.74 -2.09 9.24
C THR A 120 -9.36 -3.46 8.67
N TYR A 121 -8.69 -3.51 7.52
CA TYR A 121 -8.17 -4.75 6.95
C TYR A 121 -7.03 -5.31 7.83
N SER A 122 -7.36 -6.21 8.75
CA SER A 122 -6.45 -6.71 9.78
C SER A 122 -6.85 -8.12 10.23
N ASP A 123 -5.89 -8.92 10.67
CA ASP A 123 -6.13 -10.23 11.29
C ASP A 123 -6.33 -10.13 12.82
N GLY A 124 -6.15 -8.93 13.39
CA GLY A 124 -6.24 -8.67 14.82
C GLY A 124 -5.11 -9.31 15.66
N GLN A 125 -4.12 -9.94 15.02
CA GLN A 125 -3.03 -10.66 15.68
C GLN A 125 -1.67 -10.04 15.37
N CYS A 126 -1.41 -9.78 14.10
CA CYS A 126 -0.14 -9.21 13.67
C CYS A 126 -0.05 -7.72 13.99
N ARG A 127 1.11 -7.30 14.47
CA ARG A 127 1.36 -5.90 14.82
C ARG A 127 1.21 -5.02 13.58
N ASN A 128 0.30 -4.06 13.65
CA ASN A 128 0.08 -3.04 12.62
C ASN A 128 0.14 -1.65 13.25
N SER A 129 1.35 -1.18 13.54
CA SER A 129 1.56 0.10 14.22
C SER A 129 2.44 1.04 13.39
N GLN A 130 2.25 2.35 13.56
CA GLN A 130 2.86 3.39 12.74
C GLN A 130 4.39 3.24 12.64
N PHE A 131 5.09 3.03 13.76
CA PHE A 131 6.56 3.02 13.78
C PHE A 131 7.17 1.62 13.85
N SER A 132 6.33 0.59 13.86
CA SER A 132 6.76 -0.79 14.10
C SER A 132 5.79 -1.83 13.52
N PRO A 133 5.47 -1.78 12.21
CA PRO A 133 4.61 -2.77 11.59
C PRO A 133 5.29 -4.13 11.43
N TYR A 134 4.54 -5.22 11.56
CA TYR A 134 5.00 -6.58 11.28
C TYR A 134 5.39 -6.72 9.80
N ALA A 135 6.69 -6.83 9.52
CA ALA A 135 7.21 -6.75 8.16
C ALA A 135 8.07 -7.95 7.77
N ALA A 136 8.22 -8.24 6.47
CA ALA A 136 9.23 -9.21 6.06
C ALA A 136 10.62 -8.61 6.25
N ILE A 137 10.82 -7.41 5.69
CA ILE A 137 12.07 -6.67 5.79
C ILE A 137 11.78 -5.25 6.29
N ALA A 138 12.45 -4.85 7.37
CA ALA A 138 12.47 -3.47 7.82
C ALA A 138 13.88 -2.90 7.70
N ILE A 139 14.03 -1.85 6.90
CA ILE A 139 15.27 -1.08 6.78
C ILE A 139 15.19 0.09 7.76
N ASP A 140 16.24 0.29 8.54
CA ASP A 140 16.34 1.26 9.62
C ASP A 140 15.15 1.28 10.60
N PRO A 141 14.83 0.15 11.24
CA PRO A 141 13.71 0.05 12.18
C PRO A 141 13.94 0.75 13.53
N PHE A 142 15.18 1.10 13.86
CA PHE A 142 15.55 1.57 15.20
C PHE A 142 16.00 3.03 15.20
N LYS A 143 15.76 3.72 16.31
CA LYS A 143 16.35 5.03 16.65
C LYS A 143 16.94 4.95 18.06
N ASN A 144 17.48 6.05 18.59
CA ASN A 144 18.13 6.10 19.90
C ASN A 144 17.21 5.85 21.12
N GLU A 145 15.90 5.80 20.92
CA GLU A 145 14.88 5.67 21.96
C GLU A 145 13.63 4.97 21.39
N LEU A 146 12.68 4.57 22.24
CA LEU A 146 11.43 4.01 21.76
C LEU A 146 10.57 5.08 21.04
N PRO A 147 9.95 4.77 19.90
CA PRO A 147 8.94 5.63 19.29
C PRO A 147 7.65 5.65 20.11
N GLY A 148 6.73 6.57 19.77
CA GLY A 148 5.50 6.80 20.55
C GLY A 148 4.55 5.61 20.66
N ASP A 149 4.70 4.60 19.80
CA ASP A 149 3.94 3.35 19.83
C ASP A 149 4.65 2.21 20.60
N GLY A 150 5.75 2.52 21.28
CA GLY A 150 6.57 1.57 22.03
C GLY A 150 7.54 0.75 21.19
N GLY A 151 7.60 0.96 19.86
CA GLY A 151 8.49 0.24 18.95
C GLY A 151 8.16 -1.25 18.82
N TYR A 152 9.07 -2.00 18.22
CA TYR A 152 8.98 -3.46 18.12
C TYR A 152 9.16 -4.12 19.50
N PRO A 153 8.15 -4.81 20.06
CA PRO A 153 8.20 -5.31 21.43
C PRO A 153 9.34 -6.30 21.69
N SER A 154 9.57 -7.24 20.78
CA SER A 154 10.68 -8.21 20.85
C SER A 154 12.07 -7.61 20.55
N LEU A 155 12.15 -6.35 20.10
CA LEU A 155 13.39 -5.67 19.73
C LEU A 155 13.65 -4.38 20.50
N LYS A 156 12.99 -4.17 21.65
CA LYS A 156 13.16 -2.97 22.49
C LYS A 156 14.62 -2.62 22.79
N SER A 157 15.48 -3.62 23.00
CA SER A 157 16.91 -3.42 23.29
C SER A 157 17.71 -2.83 22.12
N TYR A 158 17.16 -2.82 20.91
CA TYR A 158 17.80 -2.24 19.74
C TYR A 158 17.48 -0.75 19.55
N TYR A 159 16.51 -0.21 20.29
CA TYR A 159 16.25 1.22 20.34
C TYR A 159 17.24 1.91 21.30
N ARG A 160 18.46 2.13 20.79
CA ARG A 160 19.62 2.60 21.54
C ARG A 160 20.60 3.32 20.62
N GLY A 161 21.66 3.87 21.20
CA GLY A 161 22.72 4.55 20.46
C GLY A 161 22.61 6.07 20.56
N GLU A 162 23.42 6.75 19.77
CA GLU A 162 23.40 8.21 19.71
C GLU A 162 22.22 8.71 18.88
N LYS A 163 21.76 9.93 19.17
CA LYS A 163 20.73 10.60 18.38
C LYS A 163 21.28 10.96 16.99
N SER A 164 21.21 10.01 16.07
CA SER A 164 21.72 10.13 14.70
C SER A 164 20.60 9.88 13.69
N GLN A 165 20.47 10.78 12.72
CA GLN A 165 19.52 10.66 11.62
C GLN A 165 20.12 9.90 10.41
N SER A 166 21.34 9.39 10.54
CA SER A 166 21.98 8.56 9.51
C SER A 166 21.24 7.24 9.36
N GLY A 167 21.04 6.83 8.11
CA GLY A 167 20.36 5.58 7.75
C GLY A 167 21.15 4.75 6.76
N SER A 168 20.47 3.76 6.21
CA SER A 168 21.01 2.79 5.28
C SER A 168 21.04 3.33 3.85
N THR A 169 21.96 2.81 3.05
CA THR A 169 22.11 3.18 1.64
C THR A 169 22.49 1.97 0.79
N GLY A 170 21.98 1.87 -0.43
CA GLY A 170 22.46 0.84 -1.37
C GLY A 170 22.02 -0.58 -1.00
N ILE A 171 20.85 -0.73 -0.38
CA ILE A 171 20.31 -2.05 -0.04
C ILE A 171 19.69 -2.66 -1.30
N ARG A 172 20.03 -3.91 -1.61
CA ARG A 172 19.49 -4.65 -2.75
C ARG A 172 18.78 -5.90 -2.26
N VAL A 173 17.54 -6.10 -2.71
CA VAL A 173 16.77 -7.33 -2.48
C VAL A 173 16.38 -7.86 -3.85
N GLU A 174 16.87 -9.03 -4.21
CA GLU A 174 16.76 -9.60 -5.55
C GLU A 174 16.19 -11.01 -5.48
N GLY A 175 15.07 -11.26 -6.17
CA GLY A 175 14.48 -12.58 -6.18
C GLY A 175 13.78 -12.97 -4.87
N GLY A 176 13.07 -14.09 -4.91
CA GLY A 176 12.34 -14.65 -3.78
C GLY A 176 10.88 -14.21 -3.69
N THR A 177 10.16 -14.87 -2.77
CA THR A 177 8.75 -14.57 -2.47
C THR A 177 8.62 -13.93 -1.10
N ILE A 178 7.80 -12.90 -0.99
CA ILE A 178 7.38 -12.31 0.29
C ILE A 178 5.88 -12.57 0.47
N GLU A 179 5.52 -13.26 1.55
CA GLU A 179 4.13 -13.56 1.84
C GLU A 179 3.75 -13.48 3.33
N GLN A 180 2.48 -13.20 3.60
CA GLN A 180 1.89 -13.27 4.94
C GLN A 180 2.53 -12.30 5.95
N PHE A 181 2.75 -11.05 5.53
CA PHE A 181 3.14 -9.94 6.41
C PHE A 181 2.15 -8.79 6.36
N ILE A 182 2.11 -7.97 7.42
CA ILE A 182 1.39 -6.70 7.38
C ILE A 182 2.05 -5.78 6.35
N VAL A 183 3.38 -5.74 6.30
CA VAL A 183 4.13 -5.05 5.25
C VAL A 183 5.16 -5.98 4.62
N GLY A 184 5.25 -6.05 3.30
CA GLY A 184 6.35 -6.78 2.66
C GLY A 184 7.70 -6.13 3.01
N VAL A 185 7.91 -4.90 2.54
CA VAL A 185 9.11 -4.12 2.86
C VAL A 185 8.73 -2.73 3.37
N VAL A 186 9.38 -2.30 4.46
CA VAL A 186 9.25 -0.94 5.00
C VAL A 186 10.62 -0.28 5.20
N THR A 187 10.75 0.97 4.78
CA THR A 187 11.96 1.78 4.98
C THR A 187 11.77 2.81 6.09
N SER A 188 12.75 2.91 6.98
CA SER A 188 12.86 3.84 8.10
C SER A 188 11.56 4.04 8.91
N PRO A 189 10.85 2.96 9.32
CA PRO A 189 9.60 3.09 10.05
C PRO A 189 9.78 3.78 11.40
N ASN A 190 11.01 3.93 11.92
CA ASN A 190 11.30 4.55 13.22
C ASN A 190 10.87 6.03 13.34
N GLY A 191 10.50 6.70 12.24
CA GLY A 191 10.03 8.09 12.26
C GLY A 191 11.12 9.13 12.49
N PHE A 192 12.40 8.77 12.39
CA PHE A 192 13.53 9.62 12.79
C PHE A 192 14.69 9.63 11.79
N THR A 193 15.09 8.45 11.32
CA THR A 193 16.16 8.32 10.32
C THR A 193 15.74 9.04 9.04
N LEU A 194 16.64 9.85 8.47
CA LEU A 194 16.34 10.59 7.24
C LEU A 194 16.63 9.74 6.01
N ASN A 195 17.72 8.98 6.04
CA ASN A 195 18.17 8.21 4.87
C ASN A 195 17.58 6.80 4.87
N ALA A 196 17.24 6.33 3.68
CA ALA A 196 17.03 4.93 3.32
C ALA A 196 16.99 4.94 1.80
N GLU A 197 18.14 5.19 1.19
CA GLU A 197 18.25 5.66 -0.20
C GLU A 197 19.05 4.70 -1.07
N ILE A 198 18.85 4.78 -2.39
CA ILE A 198 19.48 3.91 -3.38
C ILE A 198 19.14 2.43 -3.07
N CYS A 199 17.96 2.17 -2.50
CA CYS A 199 17.50 0.81 -2.26
C CYS A 199 16.83 0.26 -3.51
N THR A 200 17.16 -0.97 -3.91
CA THR A 200 16.58 -1.64 -5.09
C THR A 200 15.92 -2.95 -4.67
N PHE A 201 14.67 -3.12 -5.05
CA PHE A 201 13.88 -4.34 -4.84
C PHE A 201 13.52 -4.88 -6.21
N GLU A 202 14.08 -6.02 -6.59
CA GLU A 202 14.05 -6.52 -7.96
C GLU A 202 13.63 -7.99 -8.02
N ASN A 203 12.83 -8.37 -9.03
CA ASN A 203 12.40 -9.76 -9.25
C ASN A 203 11.66 -10.38 -8.05
N ILE A 204 10.90 -9.58 -7.31
CA ILE A 204 10.19 -10.03 -6.11
C ILE A 204 8.81 -10.56 -6.49
N THR A 205 8.43 -11.70 -5.90
CA THR A 205 7.03 -12.17 -5.91
C THR A 205 6.35 -11.82 -4.58
N LEU A 206 5.16 -11.22 -4.63
CA LEU A 206 4.39 -10.79 -3.47
C LEU A 206 3.02 -11.48 -3.41
N ARG A 207 2.59 -11.89 -2.21
CA ARG A 207 1.27 -12.49 -1.98
C ARG A 207 0.79 -12.29 -0.54
N ALA A 208 -0.52 -12.18 -0.33
CA ALA A 208 -1.12 -12.26 1.00
C ALA A 208 -0.54 -11.24 2.01
N CYS A 209 -0.22 -10.04 1.54
CA CYS A 209 0.25 -8.94 2.39
C CYS A 209 -0.85 -7.89 2.55
N LYS A 210 -0.89 -7.19 3.69
CA LYS A 210 -1.74 -6.00 3.80
C LYS A 210 -1.18 -4.87 2.93
N ILE A 211 0.10 -4.54 3.11
CA ILE A 211 0.83 -3.57 2.28
C ILE A 211 2.03 -4.26 1.62
N GLY A 212 2.26 -4.02 0.32
CA GLY A 212 3.45 -4.53 -0.36
C GLY A 212 4.72 -3.80 0.07
N PHE A 213 4.82 -2.52 -0.30
CA PHE A 213 5.96 -1.67 0.01
C PHE A 213 5.53 -0.38 0.71
N ALA A 214 6.32 0.09 1.68
CA ALA A 214 6.08 1.33 2.39
C ALA A 214 7.37 2.16 2.56
N GLY A 215 7.43 3.28 1.81
CA GLY A 215 8.34 4.40 2.07
C GLY A 215 7.77 5.34 3.13
N THR A 216 8.62 5.85 4.02
CA THR A 216 8.14 6.58 5.21
C THR A 216 8.84 7.91 5.48
N GLN A 217 9.97 8.18 4.81
CA GLN A 217 10.83 9.34 5.10
C GLN A 217 11.13 10.22 3.89
N PRO A 218 11.20 11.55 4.09
CA PRO A 218 11.25 12.51 2.99
C PRO A 218 12.58 12.51 2.24
N GLN A 219 13.65 12.01 2.87
CA GLN A 219 15.00 11.94 2.31
C GLN A 219 15.35 10.52 1.82
N GLU A 220 14.36 9.65 1.61
CA GLU A 220 14.53 8.47 0.75
C GLU A 220 14.75 8.95 -0.69
N LYS A 221 15.88 8.61 -1.30
CA LYS A 221 16.22 9.04 -2.67
C LYS A 221 16.55 7.85 -3.54
N MET A 222 16.14 7.88 -4.81
CA MET A 222 16.50 6.86 -5.80
C MET A 222 16.17 5.43 -5.35
N ASN A 223 15.08 5.24 -4.60
CA ASN A 223 14.61 3.89 -4.29
C ASN A 223 13.87 3.32 -5.49
N ARG A 224 14.05 2.03 -5.75
CA ARG A 224 13.58 1.37 -6.97
C ARG A 224 12.86 0.08 -6.65
N ILE A 225 11.71 -0.12 -7.29
CA ILE A 225 11.01 -1.41 -7.33
C ILE A 225 10.95 -1.82 -8.79
N LEU A 226 11.58 -2.94 -9.14
CA LEU A 226 11.77 -3.40 -10.50
C LEU A 226 11.26 -4.83 -10.64
N HIS A 227 10.55 -5.16 -11.71
CA HIS A 227 10.12 -6.54 -11.99
C HIS A 227 9.35 -7.18 -10.81
N LEU A 228 8.29 -6.51 -10.35
CA LEU A 228 7.47 -6.99 -9.24
C LEU A 228 6.31 -7.83 -9.77
N LYS A 229 6.18 -9.07 -9.26
CA LYS A 229 5.03 -9.93 -9.54
C LYS A 229 4.13 -10.06 -8.32
N VAL A 230 2.83 -9.85 -8.48
CA VAL A 230 1.83 -10.01 -7.40
C VAL A 230 0.87 -11.14 -7.78
N ILE A 231 0.95 -12.26 -7.06
CA ILE A 231 0.23 -13.52 -7.40
C ILE A 231 -0.84 -13.92 -6.40
N GLY A 232 -1.07 -13.13 -5.36
CA GLY A 232 -2.22 -13.30 -4.49
C GLY A 232 -2.57 -12.02 -3.74
N PRO A 233 -3.59 -12.07 -2.87
CA PRO A 233 -4.32 -10.87 -2.47
C PRO A 233 -3.42 -9.89 -1.73
N VAL A 234 -3.44 -8.64 -2.16
CA VAL A 234 -2.76 -7.52 -1.47
C VAL A 234 -3.73 -6.36 -1.33
N HIS A 235 -3.90 -5.84 -0.11
CA HIS A 235 -4.83 -4.72 0.07
C HIS A 235 -4.32 -3.44 -0.59
N THR A 236 -3.10 -3.00 -0.25
CA THR A 236 -2.51 -1.80 -0.87
C THR A 236 -1.10 -2.10 -1.34
N LEU A 237 -0.82 -2.00 -2.65
CA LEU A 237 0.48 -2.40 -3.16
C LEU A 237 1.60 -1.44 -2.71
N PHE A 238 1.37 -0.14 -2.82
CA PHE A 238 2.32 0.91 -2.42
C PHE A 238 1.72 1.83 -1.34
N GLY A 239 2.09 1.61 -0.07
CA GLY A 239 1.60 2.33 1.11
C GLY A 239 2.46 3.54 1.50
N PHE A 240 2.72 4.44 0.55
CA PHE A 240 3.62 5.59 0.70
C PHE A 240 2.97 6.78 1.41
N ALA A 241 2.63 6.60 2.69
CA ALA A 241 2.28 7.62 3.70
C ALA A 241 1.61 6.98 4.93
N GLN A 242 1.76 5.66 5.14
CA GLN A 242 1.05 4.92 6.17
C GLN A 242 1.85 4.77 7.47
N TYR A 243 3.15 4.48 7.33
CA TYR A 243 4.06 4.20 8.43
C TYR A 243 5.13 5.28 8.59
N GLY A 244 5.90 5.18 9.67
CA GLY A 244 6.98 6.09 10.02
C GLY A 244 6.54 7.55 10.08
N ARG A 245 7.28 8.44 9.41
CA ARG A 245 6.95 9.87 9.33
C ARG A 245 5.85 10.20 8.34
N ARG A 246 5.36 9.21 7.57
CA ARG A 246 4.31 9.37 6.57
C ARG A 246 4.63 10.41 5.49
N GLN A 247 5.91 10.55 5.19
CA GLN A 247 6.42 11.51 4.21
C GLN A 247 7.32 10.75 3.25
N PRO A 248 6.78 9.98 2.29
CA PRO A 248 7.63 9.19 1.40
C PRO A 248 8.56 10.08 0.56
N GLY A 249 9.79 9.63 0.34
CA GLY A 249 10.73 10.30 -0.56
C GLY A 249 10.55 9.90 -2.03
N ASN A 250 11.64 9.82 -2.77
CA ASN A 250 11.70 9.47 -4.18
C ASN A 250 11.70 7.96 -4.39
N TRP A 251 10.72 7.49 -5.16
CA TRP A 251 10.57 6.11 -5.55
C TRP A 251 10.35 6.01 -7.06
N ILE A 252 10.98 5.02 -7.68
CA ILE A 252 10.85 4.68 -9.10
C ILE A 252 10.36 3.24 -9.16
N ILE A 253 9.24 3.02 -9.80
CA ILE A 253 8.60 1.72 -9.91
C ILE A 253 8.50 1.40 -11.40
N ASP A 254 9.04 0.27 -11.81
CA ASP A 254 9.06 -0.15 -13.21
C ASP A 254 8.82 -1.65 -13.35
N ASP A 255 8.02 -2.02 -14.33
CA ASP A 255 7.59 -3.39 -14.64
C ASP A 255 6.93 -4.10 -13.44
N VAL A 256 5.64 -3.86 -13.28
CA VAL A 256 4.82 -4.50 -12.24
C VAL A 256 3.72 -5.32 -12.90
N GLU A 257 3.64 -6.60 -12.59
CA GLU A 257 2.57 -7.50 -13.01
C GLU A 257 1.73 -7.90 -11.79
N ALA A 258 0.47 -7.46 -11.74
CA ALA A 258 -0.45 -7.77 -10.66
C ALA A 258 -1.67 -8.56 -11.16
N SER A 259 -1.60 -9.89 -11.03
CA SER A 259 -2.68 -10.84 -11.34
C SER A 259 -3.41 -11.35 -10.10
N GLY A 260 -2.81 -11.20 -8.90
CA GLY A 260 -3.28 -11.79 -7.64
C GLY A 260 -4.42 -11.12 -6.88
N GLU A 261 -5.29 -10.31 -7.50
CA GLU A 261 -6.25 -9.41 -6.84
C GLU A 261 -5.58 -8.35 -5.93
N VAL A 262 -5.62 -7.09 -6.35
CA VAL A 262 -5.10 -5.96 -5.56
C VAL A 262 -6.25 -5.00 -5.26
N ASN A 263 -6.52 -4.68 -4.00
CA ASN A 263 -7.61 -3.75 -3.68
C ASN A 263 -7.26 -2.32 -4.14
N SER A 264 -6.10 -1.79 -3.74
CA SER A 264 -5.65 -0.45 -4.10
C SER A 264 -4.20 -0.47 -4.57
N LEU A 265 -3.90 0.20 -5.67
CA LEU A 265 -2.52 0.30 -6.16
C LEU A 265 -1.66 1.11 -5.18
N ILE A 266 -2.17 2.26 -4.76
CA ILE A 266 -1.39 3.23 -4.00
C ILE A 266 -2.21 3.93 -2.92
N TYR A 267 -1.51 4.23 -1.82
CA TYR A 267 -1.90 5.26 -0.87
C TYR A 267 -0.73 6.24 -0.73
N ARG A 268 -0.87 7.45 -1.27
CA ARG A 268 0.15 8.49 -1.26
C ARG A 268 -0.44 9.88 -1.10
N PHE A 269 0.16 10.65 -0.19
CA PHE A 269 -0.05 12.08 -0.05
C PHE A 269 1.32 12.75 0.15
N THR A 270 1.70 13.66 -0.75
CA THR A 270 2.97 14.41 -0.64
C THR A 270 2.82 15.85 -1.12
N VAL A 271 3.62 16.76 -0.54
CA VAL A 271 3.57 18.20 -0.82
C VAL A 271 4.88 18.78 -1.36
N GLU A 272 6.05 18.27 -0.97
CA GLU A 272 7.30 19.06 -1.11
C GLU A 272 8.54 18.29 -1.58
N TYR A 273 8.65 16.99 -1.31
CA TYR A 273 9.97 16.34 -1.33
C TYR A 273 10.41 15.82 -2.70
N PHE A 274 9.81 14.73 -3.18
CA PHE A 274 10.23 14.10 -4.42
C PHE A 274 9.09 13.43 -5.17
N PRO A 275 9.12 13.48 -6.52
CA PRO A 275 8.12 12.82 -7.34
C PRO A 275 8.22 11.29 -7.23
N LEU A 276 7.10 10.64 -7.49
CA LEU A 276 6.98 9.20 -7.72
C LEU A 276 6.79 8.92 -9.21
N TYR A 277 7.51 7.93 -9.72
CA TYR A 277 7.35 7.44 -11.08
C TYR A 277 6.91 5.98 -11.05
N ILE A 278 5.77 5.68 -11.69
CA ILE A 278 5.32 4.32 -11.95
C ILE A 278 5.24 4.12 -13.45
N ASN A 279 5.99 3.15 -13.98
CA ASN A 279 6.04 2.83 -15.40
C ASN A 279 5.79 1.33 -15.62
N ASN A 280 5.25 0.97 -16.79
CA ASN A 280 5.03 -0.42 -17.19
C ASN A 280 4.21 -1.24 -16.17
N LEU A 281 3.14 -0.68 -15.61
CA LEU A 281 2.23 -1.41 -14.73
C LEU A 281 1.20 -2.19 -15.55
N ARG A 282 1.04 -3.48 -15.25
CA ARG A 282 -0.01 -4.36 -15.79
C ARG A 282 -0.82 -4.94 -14.63
N THR A 283 -2.12 -4.65 -14.60
CA THR A 283 -3.04 -5.26 -13.63
C THR A 283 -4.12 -6.05 -14.34
N GLU A 284 -4.53 -7.18 -13.76
CA GLU A 284 -5.66 -7.96 -14.24
C GLU A 284 -6.92 -7.77 -13.39
N SER A 285 -6.75 -7.48 -12.09
CA SER A 285 -7.87 -7.35 -11.15
C SER A 285 -7.61 -6.34 -10.03
N LEU A 286 -7.61 -5.04 -10.40
CA LEU A 286 -7.38 -3.93 -9.47
C LEU A 286 -8.68 -3.31 -8.93
N GLY A 287 -8.82 -3.15 -7.62
CA GLY A 287 -9.98 -2.46 -7.05
C GLY A 287 -10.00 -0.98 -7.41
N ALA A 288 -8.91 -0.26 -7.16
CA ALA A 288 -8.74 1.15 -7.50
C ALA A 288 -7.26 1.49 -7.69
N ILE A 289 -6.98 2.60 -8.39
CA ILE A 289 -5.66 3.24 -8.27
C ILE A 289 -5.47 3.64 -6.79
N GLY A 290 -6.52 4.15 -6.14
CA GLY A 290 -6.53 4.45 -4.71
C GLY A 290 -6.33 5.94 -4.43
N THR A 291 -5.75 6.26 -3.27
CA THR A 291 -5.50 7.65 -2.88
C THR A 291 -4.13 8.07 -3.37
N TRP A 292 -4.07 9.05 -4.27
CA TRP A 292 -2.83 9.58 -4.80
C TRP A 292 -2.96 11.10 -5.00
N GLN A 293 -2.33 11.84 -4.09
CA GLN A 293 -2.26 13.29 -4.14
C GLN A 293 -0.80 13.73 -4.08
N THR A 294 -0.43 14.61 -5.00
CA THR A 294 0.89 15.22 -5.05
C THR A 294 0.78 16.69 -5.46
N PHE A 295 1.75 17.50 -5.05
CA PHE A 295 2.00 18.84 -5.60
C PHE A 295 3.28 18.85 -6.45
N LEU A 296 3.81 17.66 -6.69
CA LEU A 296 4.97 17.39 -7.52
C LEU A 296 4.49 16.74 -8.82
N SER A 297 5.34 16.66 -9.83
CA SER A 297 4.99 15.98 -11.09
C SER A 297 5.13 14.46 -11.00
N ASP A 298 4.35 13.81 -10.12
CA ASP A 298 4.27 12.34 -10.11
C ASP A 298 3.77 11.85 -11.48
N ALA A 299 4.16 10.63 -11.88
CA ALA A 299 3.75 10.09 -13.18
C ALA A 299 3.38 8.60 -13.12
N LEU A 300 2.36 8.24 -13.90
CA LEU A 300 1.96 6.88 -14.22
C LEU A 300 2.00 6.72 -15.76
N THR A 301 2.92 5.92 -16.27
CA THR A 301 3.21 5.85 -17.71
C THR A 301 3.20 4.45 -18.27
N ASN A 302 2.88 4.32 -19.56
CA ASN A 302 3.01 3.09 -20.35
C ASN A 302 2.35 1.86 -19.69
N SER A 303 1.16 2.05 -19.10
CA SER A 303 0.53 1.07 -18.22
C SER A 303 -0.80 0.55 -18.78
N THR A 304 -1.16 -0.68 -18.42
CA THR A 304 -2.47 -1.28 -18.69
C THR A 304 -3.12 -1.69 -17.38
N ILE A 305 -4.12 -0.95 -16.96
CA ILE A 305 -4.83 -1.16 -15.70
C ILE A 305 -6.20 -1.76 -16.00
N LYS A 306 -6.35 -3.06 -15.73
CA LYS A 306 -7.67 -3.69 -15.64
C LYS A 306 -8.16 -3.63 -14.19
N LEU A 307 -9.28 -2.94 -14.02
CA LEU A 307 -10.00 -2.83 -12.77
C LEU A 307 -10.91 -4.04 -12.58
N ALA A 308 -11.03 -4.53 -11.34
CA ALA A 308 -11.93 -5.62 -10.99
C ALA A 308 -13.36 -5.33 -11.47
N GLY A 309 -13.96 -6.30 -12.16
CA GLY A 309 -15.30 -6.21 -12.72
C GLY A 309 -16.38 -5.90 -11.67
N LEU A 310 -17.53 -5.36 -12.12
CA LEU A 310 -18.62 -4.99 -11.21
C LEU A 310 -19.21 -6.19 -10.48
N ARG A 311 -19.20 -7.37 -11.13
CA ARG A 311 -19.69 -8.61 -10.51
C ARG A 311 -18.88 -9.00 -9.28
N LYS A 312 -17.63 -8.57 -9.21
CA LYS A 312 -16.74 -8.74 -8.06
C LYS A 312 -16.90 -7.63 -7.02
N ARG A 313 -17.87 -6.72 -7.16
CA ARG A 313 -18.06 -5.56 -6.27
C ARG A 313 -19.49 -5.47 -5.74
N LYS A 314 -19.64 -4.90 -4.54
CA LYS A 314 -20.95 -4.70 -3.89
C LYS A 314 -21.65 -3.47 -4.43
N ASN A 315 -20.83 -2.45 -4.65
CA ASN A 315 -21.22 -1.13 -5.08
C ASN A 315 -20.29 -0.69 -6.23
N LEU A 316 -20.72 0.27 -7.03
CA LEU A 316 -19.78 1.02 -7.86
C LEU A 316 -18.71 1.64 -6.94
N PRO A 317 -17.42 1.60 -7.32
CA PRO A 317 -16.40 2.20 -6.49
C PRO A 317 -16.65 3.70 -6.34
N ASP A 318 -16.48 4.19 -5.10
CA ASP A 318 -16.02 5.55 -4.85
C ASP A 318 -14.70 5.77 -5.64
N PRO A 319 -14.34 7.00 -6.03
CA PRO A 319 -13.54 7.28 -7.23
C PRO A 319 -12.28 6.40 -7.38
N VAL A 320 -12.05 5.87 -8.59
CA VAL A 320 -10.93 4.96 -8.94
C VAL A 320 -9.58 5.58 -8.58
N LEU A 321 -9.49 6.90 -8.66
CA LEU A 321 -8.40 7.72 -8.14
C LEU A 321 -8.99 8.83 -7.28
N LEU A 322 -8.54 8.92 -6.01
CA LEU A 322 -8.81 10.01 -5.11
C LEU A 322 -7.56 10.89 -4.94
N GLY A 323 -7.60 12.13 -5.45
CA GLY A 323 -6.49 13.09 -5.39
C GLY A 323 -6.13 13.67 -6.77
N GLY A 324 -4.94 14.27 -6.89
CA GLY A 324 -4.51 14.96 -8.11
C GLY A 324 -3.00 15.28 -8.15
N GLY A 325 -2.58 15.97 -9.22
CA GLY A 325 -1.18 16.34 -9.47
C GLY A 325 -0.36 15.27 -10.24
N ILE A 326 -1.01 14.26 -10.80
CA ILE A 326 -0.35 13.10 -11.42
C ILE A 326 -0.48 13.17 -12.94
N ASN A 327 0.62 12.92 -13.65
CA ASN A 327 0.62 12.79 -15.10
C ASN A 327 0.35 11.33 -15.50
N ILE A 328 -0.79 11.07 -16.14
CA ILE A 328 -1.11 9.75 -16.71
C ILE A 328 -0.87 9.80 -18.22
N VAL A 329 0.14 9.05 -18.70
CA VAL A 329 0.58 9.10 -20.11
C VAL A 329 0.64 7.70 -20.69
N ASN A 330 0.18 7.52 -21.94
CA ASN A 330 0.20 6.23 -22.65
C ASN A 330 -0.36 5.07 -21.80
N THR A 331 -1.42 5.33 -21.03
CA THR A 331 -1.95 4.38 -20.06
C THR A 331 -3.43 4.11 -20.35
N THR A 332 -3.79 2.84 -20.38
CA THR A 332 -5.18 2.39 -20.57
C THR A 332 -5.75 1.96 -19.23
N ILE A 333 -6.96 2.45 -18.88
CA ILE A 333 -7.65 2.09 -17.65
C ILE A 333 -9.07 1.66 -18.01
N ALA A 334 -9.46 0.44 -17.66
CA ALA A 334 -10.78 -0.09 -17.95
C ALA A 334 -11.18 -1.17 -16.93
N TYR A 335 -12.47 -1.38 -16.74
CA TYR A 335 -12.98 -2.54 -15.99
C TYR A 335 -12.80 -3.83 -16.80
N GLU A 336 -12.53 -4.95 -16.12
CA GLU A 336 -12.46 -6.30 -16.71
C GLU A 336 -13.69 -6.64 -17.55
N ASP A 337 -14.88 -6.31 -17.03
CA ASP A 337 -16.17 -6.59 -17.68
C ASP A 337 -16.48 -5.60 -18.83
N GLY A 338 -15.67 -4.55 -19.00
CA GLY A 338 -15.89 -3.47 -19.95
C GLY A 338 -17.11 -2.58 -19.64
N GLY A 339 -17.42 -1.65 -20.55
CA GLY A 339 -18.74 -1.01 -20.63
C GLY A 339 -19.06 0.12 -19.64
N LEU A 340 -18.18 0.45 -18.68
CA LEU A 340 -18.38 1.59 -17.77
C LEU A 340 -17.28 2.65 -17.87
N PRO A 341 -17.64 3.93 -17.70
CA PRO A 341 -16.66 5.00 -17.57
C PRO A 341 -15.87 4.88 -16.25
N VAL A 342 -14.60 5.25 -16.30
CA VAL A 342 -13.71 5.36 -15.15
C VAL A 342 -13.85 6.74 -14.53
N ILE A 343 -13.94 6.82 -13.20
CA ILE A 343 -14.18 8.08 -12.48
C ILE A 343 -12.93 8.45 -11.69
N PHE A 344 -12.43 9.66 -11.95
CA PHE A 344 -11.41 10.30 -11.15
C PHE A 344 -12.06 11.42 -10.33
N ALA A 345 -11.72 11.53 -9.05
CA ALA A 345 -12.17 12.64 -8.23
C ALA A 345 -11.00 13.20 -7.41
N GLY A 346 -10.80 14.50 -7.51
CA GLY A 346 -9.80 15.20 -6.72
C GLY A 346 -9.94 16.69 -6.95
N LYS A 347 -9.89 17.47 -5.87
CA LYS A 347 -9.79 18.92 -5.97
C LYS A 347 -8.31 19.26 -6.09
N GLU A 348 -7.92 20.07 -7.07
CA GLU A 348 -6.67 20.81 -6.94
C GLU A 348 -6.83 21.69 -5.69
N MET A 349 -6.22 21.31 -4.57
CA MET A 349 -6.31 22.10 -3.36
C MET A 349 -5.61 23.43 -3.67
N GLY A 350 -6.41 24.47 -3.87
CA GLY A 350 -5.96 25.81 -4.15
C GLY A 350 -4.82 26.20 -3.22
N ALA A 351 -3.71 26.58 -3.83
CA ALA A 351 -2.60 27.25 -3.18
C ALA A 351 -3.12 28.53 -2.52
N THR A 352 -3.27 28.54 -1.20
CA THR A 352 -3.06 29.77 -0.45
C THR A 352 -1.56 29.94 -0.25
N ARG A 353 -0.96 30.69 -1.19
CA ARG A 353 0.32 31.42 -1.12
C ARG A 353 1.59 30.63 -0.79
N PHE A 354 2.48 30.49 -1.78
CA PHE A 354 3.72 31.28 -1.84
C PHE A 354 4.06 31.55 -3.31
N ASP A 355 4.70 32.70 -3.53
CA ASP A 355 4.66 33.50 -4.75
C ASP A 355 5.39 32.95 -5.98
N GLU A 356 4.89 33.43 -7.12
CA GLU A 356 5.56 33.69 -8.41
C GLU A 356 5.88 32.57 -9.42
N GLN A 357 5.22 32.75 -10.57
CA GLN A 357 5.59 32.39 -11.94
C GLN A 357 5.29 30.97 -12.47
N SER A 358 4.02 30.84 -12.88
CA SER A 358 3.60 30.36 -14.20
C SER A 358 4.10 28.99 -14.65
N ARG A 359 3.40 27.93 -14.23
CA ARG A 359 3.00 26.81 -15.12
C ARG A 359 1.63 26.29 -14.68
N LYS A 360 0.58 26.73 -15.37
CA LYS A 360 -0.75 26.11 -15.25
C LYS A 360 -0.65 24.69 -15.82
N SER A 361 -0.74 23.69 -14.96
CA SER A 361 -1.06 22.32 -15.36
C SER A 361 -2.54 22.08 -15.07
N ASP A 362 -3.40 22.46 -16.02
CA ASP A 362 -4.83 22.21 -15.95
C ASP A 362 -5.10 20.69 -15.96
N PHE A 363 -5.68 20.11 -14.90
CA PHE A 363 -6.20 18.73 -14.92
C PHE A 363 -7.73 18.67 -14.74
N LEU A 364 -8.42 18.37 -15.86
CA LEU A 364 -9.36 17.26 -16.07
C LEU A 364 -10.48 16.92 -15.06
N ILE A 365 -10.99 17.87 -14.26
CA ILE A 365 -12.42 17.84 -13.90
C ILE A 365 -13.25 18.72 -14.86
N TRP A 366 -12.63 19.74 -15.44
CA TRP A 366 -13.33 20.78 -16.20
C TRP A 366 -13.26 20.58 -17.73
N GLU A 367 -12.16 20.03 -18.24
CA GLU A 367 -11.96 19.82 -19.69
C GLU A 367 -12.77 18.65 -20.24
N SER A 368 -13.02 17.58 -19.47
CA SER A 368 -13.89 16.46 -19.89
C SER A 368 -15.35 16.88 -20.06
N PHE A 369 -15.85 17.79 -19.22
CA PHE A 369 -17.19 18.39 -19.36
C PHE A 369 -17.29 19.43 -20.48
N LYS A 370 -16.17 20.06 -20.88
CA LYS A 370 -16.14 21.09 -21.93
C LYS A 370 -15.79 20.58 -23.32
N GLN A 371 -14.88 19.61 -23.45
CA GLN A 371 -14.39 19.13 -24.74
C GLN A 371 -15.20 17.99 -25.34
N GLN A 372 -15.91 17.20 -24.54
CA GLN A 372 -16.89 16.25 -25.07
C GLN A 372 -18.28 16.89 -25.00
N LYS A 373 -18.79 17.31 -26.16
CA LYS A 373 -20.22 17.55 -26.38
C LYS A 373 -21.00 16.23 -26.18
N PHE A 374 -21.05 15.71 -24.95
CA PHE A 374 -21.94 14.62 -24.62
C PHE A 374 -23.36 15.15 -24.56
N GLN A 375 -24.14 14.82 -25.59
CA GLN A 375 -25.57 15.06 -25.65
C GLN A 375 -26.33 14.10 -24.72
N ALA A 376 -26.17 14.21 -23.39
CA ALA A 376 -27.02 13.52 -22.41
C ALA A 376 -26.86 14.01 -20.95
N SER A 377 -26.57 15.29 -20.68
CA SER A 377 -26.45 15.77 -19.29
C SER A 377 -27.81 16.24 -18.74
N ALA A 378 -28.45 15.38 -17.93
CA ALA A 378 -29.56 15.81 -17.08
C ALA A 378 -29.02 16.43 -15.79
N PHE A 379 -29.71 17.43 -15.24
CA PHE A 379 -29.33 18.09 -14.00
C PHE A 379 -30.55 18.16 -13.07
N ILE A 380 -30.46 17.50 -11.91
CA ILE A 380 -31.54 17.47 -10.92
C ILE A 380 -31.00 17.98 -9.59
N ARG A 381 -31.76 18.88 -8.94
CA ARG A 381 -31.40 19.43 -7.63
C ARG A 381 -32.14 18.74 -6.48
N GLY A 382 -31.40 18.43 -5.41
CA GLY A 382 -31.97 18.05 -4.11
C GLY A 382 -32.54 16.63 -4.05
N ILE A 383 -31.72 15.62 -4.32
CA ILE A 383 -32.10 14.20 -4.21
C ILE A 383 -31.83 13.71 -2.79
N PRO A 384 -32.86 13.28 -2.04
CA PRO A 384 -32.65 12.59 -0.77
C PRO A 384 -32.13 11.18 -1.05
N ILE A 385 -30.93 10.86 -0.59
CA ILE A 385 -30.33 9.53 -0.79
C ILE A 385 -30.38 8.75 0.52
N SER A 386 -31.49 8.05 0.73
CA SER A 386 -31.67 7.11 1.84
C SER A 386 -32.20 5.74 1.39
N ALA A 387 -32.51 5.58 0.11
CA ALA A 387 -33.00 4.33 -0.47
C ALA A 387 -31.89 3.64 -1.29
N ARG A 388 -31.83 2.30 -1.23
CA ARG A 388 -30.90 1.48 -2.05
C ARG A 388 -31.12 1.64 -3.56
N THR A 389 -32.24 2.24 -3.95
CA THR A 389 -32.57 2.61 -5.33
C THR A 389 -33.17 4.00 -5.29
N ILE A 390 -32.70 4.89 -6.16
CA ILE A 390 -33.19 6.25 -6.30
C ILE A 390 -34.14 6.26 -7.48
N VAL A 391 -35.38 6.72 -7.27
CA VAL A 391 -36.37 6.90 -8.33
C VAL A 391 -36.55 8.39 -8.59
N LEU A 392 -36.33 8.79 -9.83
CA LEU A 392 -36.42 10.16 -10.32
C LEU A 392 -37.64 10.25 -11.22
N LYS A 393 -38.39 11.35 -11.16
CA LYS A 393 -39.45 11.57 -12.14
C LYS A 393 -38.82 11.96 -13.47
N ARG A 394 -39.22 11.31 -14.57
CA ARG A 394 -38.65 11.54 -15.91
C ARG A 394 -38.73 13.00 -16.33
N LYS A 395 -39.81 13.71 -15.96
CA LYS A 395 -40.00 15.15 -16.22
C LYS A 395 -38.93 16.06 -15.63
N ASP A 396 -38.24 15.62 -14.57
CA ASP A 396 -37.22 16.40 -13.88
C ASP A 396 -35.82 16.18 -14.53
N VAL A 397 -35.72 15.21 -15.45
CA VAL A 397 -34.49 14.79 -16.12
C VAL A 397 -34.48 15.34 -17.55
N LYS A 398 -33.54 16.23 -17.87
CA LYS A 398 -33.36 16.73 -19.24
C LYS A 398 -32.47 15.81 -20.07
N GLY A 399 -32.85 15.53 -21.31
CA GLY A 399 -32.05 14.77 -22.26
C GLY A 399 -32.28 13.25 -22.25
N PRO A 400 -31.69 12.52 -23.21
CA PRO A 400 -31.79 11.06 -23.30
C PRO A 400 -31.05 10.41 -22.12
N VAL A 401 -31.67 9.40 -21.52
CA VAL A 401 -31.04 8.54 -20.50
C VAL A 401 -31.34 7.10 -20.89
N LYS A 402 -30.36 6.22 -20.76
CA LYS A 402 -30.48 4.80 -21.12
C LYS A 402 -30.27 3.92 -19.89
N VAL A 403 -30.93 2.77 -19.86
CA VAL A 403 -30.60 1.71 -18.90
C VAL A 403 -29.13 1.31 -19.10
N GLY A 404 -28.40 1.15 -18.00
CA GLY A 404 -26.96 0.92 -17.98
C GLY A 404 -26.11 2.20 -17.93
N ALA A 405 -26.70 3.39 -18.12
CA ALA A 405 -25.96 4.66 -17.98
C ALA A 405 -25.47 4.87 -16.54
N LEU A 406 -24.33 5.53 -16.39
CA LEU A 406 -23.78 5.87 -15.08
C LEU A 406 -24.44 7.15 -14.57
N ALA A 407 -25.00 7.10 -13.37
CA ALA A 407 -25.48 8.25 -12.63
C ALA A 407 -24.40 8.73 -11.64
N ILE A 408 -24.13 10.03 -11.59
CA ILE A 408 -23.13 10.64 -10.70
C ILE A 408 -23.78 11.68 -9.80
N PHE A 409 -23.61 11.54 -8.49
CA PHE A 409 -24.21 12.40 -7.46
C PHE A 409 -23.19 13.37 -6.89
N TYR A 410 -23.55 14.64 -6.73
CA TYR A 410 -22.71 15.68 -6.12
C TYR A 410 -23.44 16.50 -5.06
N GLU A 411 -22.70 17.09 -4.12
CA GLU A 411 -23.18 18.09 -3.15
C GLU A 411 -22.42 19.42 -3.31
N GLY A 412 -23.14 20.53 -3.12
CA GLY A 412 -22.53 21.87 -3.12
C GLY A 412 -21.79 22.20 -4.42
N ASN A 413 -20.59 22.78 -4.30
CA ASN A 413 -19.68 23.11 -5.41
C ASN A 413 -18.98 21.85 -5.96
N TYR A 414 -19.75 20.89 -6.46
CA TYR A 414 -19.26 19.70 -7.17
C TYR A 414 -18.46 18.69 -6.33
N ASN A 415 -18.75 18.58 -5.03
CA ASN A 415 -18.18 17.50 -4.23
C ASN A 415 -18.87 16.18 -4.61
N LEU A 416 -18.14 15.24 -5.22
CA LEU A 416 -18.66 13.90 -5.54
C LEU A 416 -19.20 13.24 -4.27
N LYS A 417 -20.48 12.87 -4.29
CA LYS A 417 -21.14 12.13 -3.22
C LYS A 417 -21.23 10.66 -3.51
N GLY A 418 -21.30 10.27 -4.77
CA GLY A 418 -21.27 8.86 -5.13
C GLY A 418 -21.82 8.64 -6.52
N THR A 419 -22.05 7.38 -6.84
CA THR A 419 -22.42 6.94 -8.20
C THR A 419 -23.54 5.90 -8.15
N GLY A 420 -24.16 5.61 -9.28
CA GLY A 420 -25.19 4.57 -9.43
C GLY A 420 -25.35 4.16 -10.88
N ILE A 421 -26.00 3.03 -11.15
CA ILE A 421 -26.35 2.61 -12.51
C ILE A 421 -27.84 2.82 -12.75
N VAL A 422 -28.21 3.39 -13.89
CA VAL A 422 -29.60 3.46 -14.32
C VAL A 422 -30.11 2.05 -14.58
N THR A 423 -31.02 1.58 -13.74
CA THR A 423 -31.61 0.23 -13.83
C THR A 423 -32.93 0.21 -14.57
N LYS A 424 -33.62 1.35 -14.69
CA LYS A 424 -34.90 1.48 -15.40
C LYS A 424 -35.07 2.88 -15.96
N VAL A 425 -35.61 2.97 -17.18
CA VAL A 425 -36.10 4.22 -17.79
C VAL A 425 -37.48 3.94 -18.37
N ASN A 426 -38.47 4.74 -17.99
CA ASN A 426 -39.79 4.78 -18.63
C ASN A 426 -40.28 6.24 -18.74
N ASP A 427 -41.50 6.42 -19.24
CA ASP A 427 -42.05 7.75 -19.53
C ASP A 427 -42.27 8.61 -18.28
N THR A 428 -42.42 7.99 -17.12
CA THR A 428 -42.72 8.69 -15.87
C THR A 428 -41.52 8.77 -14.92
N GLU A 429 -40.58 7.83 -15.02
CA GLU A 429 -39.57 7.56 -14.01
C GLU A 429 -38.23 7.06 -14.60
N ILE A 430 -37.17 7.36 -13.85
CA ILE A 430 -35.83 6.78 -14.01
C ILE A 430 -35.42 6.20 -12.67
N ALA A 431 -35.10 4.90 -12.63
CA ALA A 431 -34.57 4.26 -11.44
C ALA A 431 -33.05 4.10 -11.55
N VAL A 432 -32.34 4.47 -10.49
CA VAL A 432 -30.89 4.31 -10.34
C VAL A 432 -30.65 3.36 -9.18
N GLY A 433 -30.04 2.21 -9.44
CA GLY A 433 -29.64 1.21 -8.46
C GLY A 433 -28.12 1.04 -8.40
N GLN A 434 -27.65 0.00 -7.70
CA GLN A 434 -26.20 -0.29 -7.54
C GLN A 434 -25.39 0.93 -7.09
N LEU A 435 -25.91 1.62 -6.08
CA LEU A 435 -25.35 2.88 -5.59
C LEU A 435 -23.99 2.65 -4.92
N SER A 436 -23.06 3.61 -5.09
CA SER A 436 -21.86 3.69 -4.24
C SER A 436 -22.26 3.97 -2.79
N GLU A 437 -21.37 3.64 -1.83
CA GLU A 437 -21.68 3.80 -0.41
C GLU A 437 -21.89 5.27 -0.04
N GLY A 438 -21.09 6.18 -0.62
CA GLY A 438 -21.28 7.61 -0.47
C GLY A 438 -22.63 8.09 -1.01
N ALA A 439 -23.09 7.54 -2.14
CA ALA A 439 -24.41 7.83 -2.66
C ALA A 439 -25.45 7.40 -1.63
N ALA A 440 -25.44 6.14 -1.18
CA ALA A 440 -26.44 5.59 -0.27
C ALA A 440 -26.62 6.32 1.09
N LYS A 441 -25.64 7.12 1.54
CA LYS A 441 -25.63 7.77 2.86
C LYS A 441 -25.87 9.29 2.85
N GLY A 442 -25.87 9.95 1.68
CA GLY A 442 -25.79 11.41 1.57
C GLY A 442 -27.09 12.13 1.13
N LYS A 443 -27.10 13.46 1.19
CA LYS A 443 -27.98 14.27 0.34
C LYS A 443 -27.14 14.77 -0.84
N ALA A 444 -27.64 14.61 -2.07
CA ALA A 444 -26.99 15.20 -3.24
C ALA A 444 -27.81 16.38 -3.75
N ASN A 445 -27.12 17.47 -4.03
CA ASN A 445 -27.73 18.66 -4.61
C ASN A 445 -27.69 18.63 -6.14
N TRP A 446 -26.97 17.69 -6.74
CA TRP A 446 -26.80 17.58 -8.19
C TRP A 446 -26.66 16.12 -8.63
N LEU A 447 -27.19 15.81 -9.80
CA LEU A 447 -27.07 14.51 -10.47
C LEU A 447 -26.80 14.71 -11.96
N GLY A 448 -25.87 13.93 -12.52
CA GLY A 448 -25.60 13.83 -13.96
C GLY A 448 -25.66 12.38 -14.46
N PHE A 449 -25.87 12.18 -15.77
CA PHE A 449 -25.80 10.88 -16.44
C PHE A 449 -24.68 10.85 -17.47
N MET A 450 -23.96 9.73 -17.57
CA MET A 450 -22.97 9.42 -18.61
C MET A 450 -23.35 8.16 -19.39
#